data_AF-A0A7N5JNP4-F1
#
_entry.id   AF-A0A7N5JNP4-F1
#
_cell.length_a   1.000
_cell.length_b   1.000
_cell.length_c   1.000
_cell.angle_alpha   90.00
_cell.angle_beta   90.00
_cell.angle_gamma   90.00
#
_symmetry.space_group_name_H-M   'P 1'
#
loop_
_entity.id
_entity.type
_entity.pdbx_description
1 polymer ?
#
loop_
_entity_poly.entity_id
_entity_poly.type
_entity_poly.pdbx_seq_one_letter_code
_entity_poly.pdbx_strand_id
1 'polypeptide(L)'
;MLALQTWIVHALFIFFTTESVGELLDPCGYIKPESPVVQLGSNFTAVCVLKEKLKPNPPHNLSVSNSEELSSILKLTWINSSIQGFIRLKYNIQYRTRDSSIWSQIPPEDTASTRSSFTVQDLKPFTEYVFRIRCMKEDGKGFWSDWSEEASGITYEDKLKNISGLMFQILQRVLLPSGHLIHPLGIILIQKIKCIQMAISLM
;
A
#
# COMPACT_ATOMS: atom_id res chain seq x y z
N MET A 1 -36.47 2.49 -61.27
CA MET A 1 -35.77 3.45 -60.39
C MET A 1 -36.24 3.31 -58.93
N LEU A 2 -36.40 2.09 -58.42
CA LEU A 2 -36.85 1.82 -57.03
C LEU A 2 -35.99 0.78 -56.30
N ALA A 3 -35.18 -0.01 -57.02
CA ALA A 3 -34.28 -0.98 -56.40
C ALA A 3 -33.00 -0.34 -55.84
N LEU A 4 -32.50 0.75 -56.43
CA LEU A 4 -31.21 1.36 -56.02
C LEU A 4 -31.30 2.08 -54.67
N GLN A 5 -32.46 2.65 -54.32
CA GLN A 5 -32.66 3.32 -53.03
C GLN A 5 -32.68 2.34 -51.85
N THR A 6 -33.16 1.11 -52.03
CA THR A 6 -33.24 0.10 -50.95
C THR A 6 -31.88 -0.42 -50.50
N TRP A 7 -30.90 -0.44 -51.41
CA TRP A 7 -29.52 -0.86 -51.11
C TRP A 7 -28.72 0.21 -50.37
N ILE A 8 -28.96 1.50 -50.66
CA ILE A 8 -28.26 2.61 -49.99
C ILE A 8 -28.66 2.69 -48.51
N VAL A 9 -29.94 2.44 -48.19
CA VAL A 9 -30.42 2.46 -46.80
C VAL A 9 -29.88 1.28 -45.99
N HIS A 10 -29.75 0.09 -46.58
CA HIS A 10 -29.12 -1.06 -45.90
C HIS A 10 -27.61 -0.90 -45.71
N ALA A 11 -26.90 -0.29 -46.67
CA ALA A 11 -25.47 -0.04 -46.55
C ALA A 11 -25.15 1.04 -45.50
N LEU A 12 -26.01 2.05 -45.35
CA LEU A 12 -25.86 3.08 -44.32
C LEU A 12 -26.26 2.62 -42.91
N PHE A 13 -27.07 1.57 -42.76
CA PHE A 13 -27.53 1.09 -41.45
C PHE A 13 -26.52 0.16 -40.72
N ILE A 14 -25.38 -0.18 -41.35
CA ILE A 14 -24.33 -1.02 -40.72
C ILE A 14 -23.14 -0.18 -40.21
N PHE A 15 -23.27 1.14 -40.14
CA PHE A 15 -22.22 2.04 -39.62
C PHE A 15 -22.53 2.69 -38.26
N PHE A 16 -23.44 2.10 -37.47
CA PHE A 16 -23.67 2.56 -36.10
C PHE A 16 -23.28 1.51 -35.06
N THR A 17 -22.32 1.92 -34.22
CA THR A 17 -21.77 1.27 -33.01
C THR A 17 -20.85 0.08 -33.34
N THR A 18 -19.53 0.20 -33.22
CA THR A 18 -18.85 0.27 -31.93
C THR A 18 -17.60 1.17 -31.97
N GLU A 19 -17.71 2.39 -31.47
CA GLU A 19 -16.59 2.97 -30.71
C GLU A 19 -16.58 2.27 -29.35
N SER A 20 -15.89 1.14 -29.25
CA SER A 20 -15.44 0.65 -27.95
C SER A 20 -13.98 1.07 -27.81
N VAL A 21 -13.80 2.15 -27.05
CA VAL A 21 -12.63 2.52 -26.24
C VAL A 21 -11.46 1.55 -26.37
N GLY A 22 -10.31 2.09 -26.78
CA GLY A 22 -9.05 1.39 -26.87
C GLY A 22 -8.54 0.89 -25.51
N GLU A 23 -9.07 -0.23 -25.04
CA GLU A 23 -8.29 -1.21 -24.31
C GLU A 23 -7.80 -2.23 -25.35
N LEU A 24 -6.48 -2.28 -25.50
CA LEU A 24 -5.80 -3.34 -26.22
C LEU A 24 -6.18 -4.66 -25.53
N LEU A 25 -7.23 -5.33 -26.03
CA LEU A 25 -7.55 -6.69 -25.65
C LEU A 25 -6.32 -7.52 -26.02
N ASP A 26 -5.44 -7.77 -25.05
CA ASP A 26 -4.31 -8.68 -25.21
C ASP A 26 -4.90 -10.04 -25.58
N PRO A 27 -4.76 -10.51 -26.84
CA PRO A 27 -5.35 -11.76 -27.27
C PRO A 27 -4.81 -12.88 -26.39
N CYS A 28 -5.69 -13.62 -25.73
CA CYS A 28 -5.32 -14.66 -24.77
C CYS A 28 -4.63 -15.88 -25.42
N GLY A 29 -4.58 -15.93 -26.75
CA GLY A 29 -3.86 -16.92 -27.52
C GLY A 29 -3.74 -16.51 -29.00
N TYR A 30 -2.78 -17.12 -29.68
CA TYR A 30 -2.64 -17.03 -31.13
C TYR A 30 -2.99 -18.38 -31.74
N ILE A 31 -3.89 -18.41 -32.70
CA ILE A 31 -4.10 -19.59 -33.54
C ILE A 31 -3.05 -19.54 -34.64
N LYS A 32 -2.08 -20.45 -34.59
CA LYS A 32 -1.15 -20.65 -35.70
C LYS A 32 -1.65 -21.83 -36.54
N PRO A 33 -2.18 -21.60 -37.76
CA PRO A 33 -2.56 -22.70 -38.63
C PRO A 33 -1.31 -23.42 -39.15
N GLU A 34 -1.46 -24.70 -39.47
CA GLU A 34 -0.39 -25.52 -40.05
C GLU A 34 0.01 -25.05 -41.46
N SER A 35 -0.93 -24.42 -42.19
CA SER A 35 -0.74 -23.84 -43.52
C SER A 35 -1.23 -22.38 -43.56
N PRO A 36 -0.54 -21.46 -44.29
CA PRO A 36 -0.99 -20.08 -44.48
C PRO A 36 -2.27 -19.96 -45.32
N VAL A 37 -2.67 -21.03 -46.03
CA VAL A 37 -3.91 -21.10 -46.82
C VAL A 37 -4.72 -22.31 -46.35
N VAL A 38 -5.96 -22.06 -45.91
CA VAL A 38 -6.92 -23.09 -45.47
C VAL A 38 -8.09 -23.11 -46.47
N GLN A 39 -8.42 -24.28 -47.03
CA GLN A 39 -9.53 -24.39 -47.99
C GLN A 39 -10.89 -24.30 -47.28
N LEU A 40 -11.86 -23.66 -47.93
CA LEU A 40 -13.21 -23.51 -47.40
C LEU A 40 -13.86 -24.89 -47.19
N GLY A 41 -14.31 -25.17 -45.96
CA GLY A 41 -14.90 -26.46 -45.58
C GLY A 41 -13.90 -27.53 -45.12
N SER A 42 -12.61 -27.21 -45.01
CA SER A 42 -11.60 -28.14 -44.49
C SER A 42 -11.48 -28.07 -42.96
N ASN A 43 -11.18 -29.22 -42.35
CA ASN A 43 -10.80 -29.29 -40.95
C ASN A 43 -9.34 -28.84 -40.80
N PHE A 44 -9.06 -27.95 -39.84
CA PHE A 44 -7.70 -27.57 -39.49
C PHE A 44 -7.50 -27.64 -37.97
N THR A 45 -6.26 -27.90 -37.55
CA THR A 45 -5.88 -27.92 -36.15
C THR A 45 -5.31 -26.55 -35.76
N ALA A 46 -5.98 -25.88 -34.83
CA ALA A 46 -5.49 -24.66 -34.21
C ALA A 46 -4.73 -25.00 -32.92
N VAL A 47 -3.47 -24.59 -32.81
CA VAL A 47 -2.76 -24.64 -31.53
C VAL A 47 -3.02 -23.32 -30.80
N CYS A 48 -3.75 -23.37 -29.68
CA CYS A 48 -3.89 -22.24 -28.78
C CYS A 48 -2.82 -22.31 -27.69
N VAL A 49 -1.92 -21.33 -27.67
CA VAL A 49 -0.98 -21.16 -26.56
C VAL A 49 -1.57 -20.16 -25.59
N LEU A 50 -2.25 -20.67 -24.55
CA LEU A 50 -2.73 -19.84 -23.44
C LEU A 50 -1.52 -19.38 -22.61
N LYS A 51 -1.15 -18.11 -22.75
CA LYS A 51 -0.15 -17.51 -21.87
C LYS A 51 -0.88 -17.10 -20.60
N GLU A 52 -1.07 -18.05 -19.69
CA GLU A 52 -1.79 -17.83 -18.43
C GLU A 52 -1.11 -16.70 -17.65
N LYS A 53 -1.73 -15.52 -17.64
CA LYS A 53 -1.28 -14.40 -16.81
C LYS A 53 -1.77 -14.68 -15.39
N LEU A 54 -0.83 -15.09 -14.54
CA LEU A 54 -1.08 -15.43 -13.14
C LEU A 54 -1.67 -14.23 -12.38
N LYS A 55 -2.85 -14.43 -11.77
CA LYS A 55 -3.49 -13.52 -10.81
C LYS A 55 -3.53 -14.22 -9.44
N PRO A 56 -2.72 -13.80 -8.45
CA PRO A 56 -2.78 -14.38 -7.10
C PRO A 56 -4.10 -14.08 -6.39
N ASN A 57 -4.47 -14.94 -5.43
CA ASN A 57 -5.43 -14.56 -4.40
C ASN A 57 -4.82 -13.48 -3.50
N PRO A 58 -5.62 -12.51 -3.00
CA PRO A 58 -5.13 -11.48 -2.10
C PRO A 58 -4.51 -12.09 -0.83
N PRO A 59 -3.54 -11.40 -0.21
CA PRO A 59 -3.16 -11.73 1.16
C PRO A 59 -4.38 -11.63 2.08
N HIS A 60 -4.46 -12.51 3.07
CA HIS A 60 -5.60 -12.59 3.99
C HIS A 60 -5.13 -12.62 5.44
N ASN A 61 -6.06 -12.52 6.38
CA ASN A 61 -5.79 -12.36 7.81
C ASN A 61 -4.81 -11.21 8.08
N LEU A 62 -4.99 -10.08 7.39
CA LEU A 62 -4.24 -8.87 7.66
C LEU A 62 -4.58 -8.41 9.09
N SER A 63 -3.57 -8.27 9.92
CA SER A 63 -3.68 -7.82 11.30
C SER A 63 -2.69 -6.69 11.55
N VAL A 64 -3.09 -5.78 12.44
CA VAL A 64 -2.31 -4.62 12.85
C VAL A 64 -2.03 -4.74 14.33
N SER A 65 -0.75 -4.68 14.71
CA SER A 65 -0.32 -4.61 16.10
C SER A 65 0.55 -3.38 16.32
N ASN A 66 0.48 -2.84 17.53
CA ASN A 66 1.33 -1.75 17.98
C ASN A 66 2.30 -2.28 19.05
N SER A 67 3.36 -1.52 19.31
CA SER A 67 4.25 -1.73 20.45
C SER A 67 4.09 -0.55 21.39
N GLU A 68 3.81 -0.81 22.68
CA GLU A 68 3.52 0.20 23.71
C GLU A 68 4.54 1.33 23.83
N GLU A 69 5.77 1.10 23.36
CA GLU A 69 6.88 2.02 23.46
C GLU A 69 6.97 3.02 22.27
N LEU A 70 6.28 2.76 21.15
CA LEU A 70 6.44 3.52 19.91
C LEU A 70 5.12 4.14 19.46
N SER A 71 5.01 5.46 19.61
CA SER A 71 3.79 6.24 19.32
C SER A 71 3.57 6.54 17.84
N SER A 72 4.52 6.24 16.95
CA SER A 72 4.46 6.57 15.51
C SER A 72 4.57 5.35 14.59
N ILE A 73 4.39 4.14 15.13
CA ILE A 73 4.69 2.89 14.41
C ILE A 73 3.53 1.90 14.53
N LEU A 74 3.20 1.22 13.43
CA LEU A 74 2.29 0.08 13.40
C LEU A 74 2.91 -1.08 12.62
N LYS A 75 2.81 -2.29 13.18
CA LYS A 75 3.27 -3.53 12.55
C LYS A 75 2.09 -4.24 11.90
N LEU A 76 2.23 -4.53 10.62
CA LEU A 76 1.30 -5.33 9.84
C LEU A 76 1.80 -6.77 9.78
N THR A 77 0.90 -7.73 9.92
CA THR A 77 1.16 -9.15 9.63
C THR A 77 0.03 -9.76 8.83
N TRP A 78 0.34 -10.67 7.92
CA TRP A 78 -0.65 -11.29 7.02
C TRP A 78 -0.23 -12.69 6.58
N ILE A 79 -1.19 -13.43 6.03
CA ILE A 79 -0.96 -14.72 5.37
C ILE A 79 -0.95 -14.50 3.85
N ASN A 80 0.11 -14.97 3.20
CA ASN A 80 0.26 -14.86 1.77
C ASN A 80 -0.68 -15.79 1.00
N SER A 81 -0.80 -15.53 -0.30
CA SER A 81 -1.46 -16.42 -1.24
C SER A 81 -0.81 -17.81 -1.23
N SER A 82 -1.60 -18.88 -1.34
CA SER A 82 -1.13 -20.27 -1.32
C SER A 82 -0.07 -20.59 -2.38
N ILE A 83 -0.03 -19.79 -3.45
CA ILE A 83 0.95 -19.90 -4.53
C ILE A 83 2.37 -19.45 -4.14
N GLN A 84 2.58 -18.85 -2.96
CA GLN A 84 3.90 -18.42 -2.48
C GLN A 84 4.94 -19.56 -2.48
N GLY A 85 4.51 -20.81 -2.28
CA GLY A 85 5.40 -21.97 -2.35
C GLY A 85 6.02 -22.20 -3.73
N PHE A 86 5.41 -21.66 -4.78
CA PHE A 86 5.82 -21.84 -6.18
C PHE A 86 6.41 -20.56 -6.80
N ILE A 87 6.01 -19.39 -6.30
CA ILE A 87 6.45 -18.09 -6.84
C ILE A 87 6.80 -17.10 -5.73
N ARG A 88 7.73 -16.19 -6.04
CA ARG A 88 7.99 -15.02 -5.20
C ARG A 88 6.97 -13.92 -5.48
N LEU A 89 6.62 -13.18 -4.44
CA LEU A 89 5.62 -12.12 -4.47
C LEU A 89 6.23 -10.76 -4.13
N LYS A 90 5.67 -9.71 -4.71
CA LYS A 90 5.82 -8.31 -4.27
C LYS A 90 4.46 -7.73 -3.89
N TYR A 91 4.46 -6.63 -3.16
CA TYR A 91 3.24 -6.10 -2.55
C TYR A 91 3.03 -4.63 -2.85
N ASN A 92 1.76 -4.21 -2.78
CA ASN A 92 1.42 -2.83 -2.53
C ASN A 92 0.68 -2.77 -1.21
N ILE A 93 1.17 -1.94 -0.29
CA ILE A 93 0.52 -1.65 0.98
C ILE A 93 0.01 -0.22 0.91
N GLN A 94 -1.28 -0.06 1.12
CA GLN A 94 -1.92 1.25 1.21
C GLN A 94 -2.43 1.47 2.62
N TYR A 95 -2.39 2.73 3.05
CA TYR A 95 -2.85 3.14 4.36
C TYR A 95 -3.48 4.53 4.29
N ARG A 96 -4.39 4.81 5.22
CA ARG A 96 -5.02 6.12 5.39
C ARG A 96 -5.45 6.27 6.84
N THR A 97 -5.66 7.50 7.31
CA THR A 97 -6.38 7.71 8.56
C THR A 97 -7.84 7.29 8.38
N ARG A 98 -8.52 6.87 9.47
CA ARG A 98 -9.92 6.43 9.39
C ARG A 98 -10.83 7.46 8.71
N ASP A 99 -10.61 8.74 8.99
CA ASP A 99 -11.42 9.85 8.48
C ASP A 99 -11.02 10.33 7.07
N SER A 100 -9.88 9.87 6.53
CA SER A 100 -9.43 10.23 5.19
C SER A 100 -10.08 9.32 4.14
N SER A 101 -10.44 9.88 2.99
CA SER A 101 -10.82 9.13 1.78
C SER A 101 -9.64 8.82 0.86
N ILE A 102 -8.51 9.48 1.07
CA ILE A 102 -7.31 9.38 0.23
C ILE A 102 -6.37 8.34 0.82
N TRP A 103 -5.94 7.39 -0.02
CA TRP A 103 -4.95 6.37 0.32
C TRP A 103 -3.53 6.84 0.04
N SER A 104 -2.66 6.73 1.04
CA SER A 104 -1.21 6.77 0.87
C SER A 104 -0.70 5.37 0.53
N GLN A 105 0.43 5.28 -0.16
CA GLN A 105 1.04 4.01 -0.53
C GLN A 105 2.49 3.97 -0.06
N ILE A 106 2.88 2.82 0.51
CA ILE A 106 4.28 2.53 0.84
C ILE A 106 5.10 2.44 -0.45
N PRO A 107 6.33 2.98 -0.49
CA PRO A 107 7.21 2.84 -1.65
C PRO A 107 7.33 1.37 -2.09
N PRO A 108 7.02 1.04 -3.36
CA PRO A 108 7.00 -0.36 -3.82
C PRO A 108 8.34 -1.10 -3.66
N GLU A 109 9.46 -0.38 -3.67
CA GLU A 109 10.81 -0.87 -3.42
C GLU A 109 10.96 -1.48 -2.03
N ASP A 110 10.29 -0.90 -1.03
CA ASP A 110 10.34 -1.37 0.35
C ASP A 110 9.59 -2.69 0.51
N THR A 111 8.66 -2.99 -0.40
CA THR A 111 7.81 -4.19 -0.40
C THR A 111 7.98 -5.06 -1.65
N ALA A 112 9.16 -5.00 -2.27
CA ALA A 112 9.47 -5.67 -3.54
C ALA A 112 9.76 -7.18 -3.43
N SER A 113 9.69 -7.77 -2.24
CA SER A 113 10.06 -9.17 -1.99
C SER A 113 9.10 -9.87 -1.02
N THR A 114 9.00 -11.19 -1.18
CA THR A 114 8.09 -12.06 -0.43
C THR A 114 8.27 -11.89 1.08
N ARG A 115 7.19 -11.58 1.80
CA ARG A 115 7.19 -11.41 3.26
C ARG A 115 5.79 -11.61 3.82
N SER A 116 5.69 -11.75 5.14
CA SER A 116 4.43 -11.89 5.89
C SER A 116 4.23 -10.82 6.95
N SER A 117 5.14 -9.83 7.00
CA SER A 117 5.02 -8.68 7.90
C SER A 117 5.71 -7.45 7.33
N PHE A 118 5.27 -6.27 7.77
CA PHE A 118 5.86 -4.98 7.44
C PHE A 118 5.58 -3.97 8.54
N THR A 119 6.54 -3.10 8.84
CA THR A 119 6.39 -2.06 9.87
C THR A 119 6.27 -0.71 9.19
N VAL A 120 5.13 -0.05 9.39
CA VAL A 120 4.87 1.31 8.90
C VAL A 120 5.30 2.30 9.98
N GLN A 121 6.11 3.27 9.60
CA GLN A 121 6.69 4.28 10.49
C GLN A 121 6.13 5.67 10.15
N ASP A 122 6.57 6.69 10.89
CA ASP A 122 6.21 8.10 10.70
C ASP A 122 4.70 8.36 10.72
N LEU A 123 3.96 7.54 11.47
CA LEU A 123 2.53 7.72 11.70
C LEU A 123 2.29 8.79 12.77
N LYS A 124 1.14 9.45 12.69
CA LYS A 124 0.72 10.41 13.71
C LYS A 124 0.37 9.66 15.00
N PRO A 125 0.87 10.09 16.17
CA PRO A 125 0.46 9.54 17.46
C PRO A 125 -1.05 9.61 17.69
N PHE A 126 -1.56 8.70 18.51
CA PHE A 126 -2.98 8.63 18.88
C PHE A 126 -3.95 8.76 17.69
N THR A 127 -3.62 8.13 16.57
CA THR A 127 -4.40 8.21 15.33
C THR A 127 -4.75 6.81 14.87
N GLU A 128 -6.00 6.63 14.46
CA GLU A 128 -6.45 5.38 13.87
C GLU A 128 -6.17 5.35 12.37
N TYR A 129 -5.53 4.27 11.95
CA TYR A 129 -5.18 4.00 10.56
C TYR A 129 -5.90 2.75 10.05
N VAL A 130 -6.24 2.79 8.77
CA VAL A 130 -6.82 1.67 8.02
C VAL A 130 -5.82 1.27 6.93
N PHE A 131 -5.60 -0.04 6.80
CA PHE A 131 -4.63 -0.64 5.89
C PHE A 131 -5.30 -1.63 4.95
N ARG A 132 -4.77 -1.73 3.74
CA ARG A 132 -5.08 -2.81 2.80
C ARG A 132 -3.84 -3.21 2.02
N ILE A 133 -3.76 -4.50 1.66
CA ILE A 133 -2.62 -5.05 0.94
C ILE A 133 -3.07 -5.85 -0.28
N ARG A 134 -2.28 -5.82 -1.35
CA ARG A 134 -2.41 -6.72 -2.50
C ARG A 134 -1.05 -7.24 -2.92
N CYS A 135 -1.02 -8.35 -3.64
CA CYS A 135 0.23 -8.95 -4.10
C CYS A 135 0.22 -9.26 -5.60
N MET A 136 1.41 -9.38 -6.17
CA MET A 136 1.63 -9.91 -7.50
C MET A 136 2.95 -10.66 -7.54
N LYS A 137 3.22 -11.36 -8.65
CA LYS A 137 4.53 -11.99 -8.86
C LYS A 137 5.66 -10.95 -8.82
N GLU A 138 6.77 -11.31 -8.17
CA GLU A 138 7.93 -10.44 -7.93
C GLU A 138 8.47 -9.79 -9.22
N ASP A 139 8.53 -10.56 -10.32
CA ASP A 139 9.00 -10.10 -11.63
C ASP A 139 8.07 -9.09 -12.33
N GLY A 140 6.92 -8.77 -11.74
CA GLY A 140 5.94 -7.85 -12.30
C GLY A 140 5.14 -8.41 -13.48
N LYS A 141 5.25 -9.70 -13.79
CA LYS A 141 4.49 -10.34 -14.86
C LYS A 141 3.18 -10.93 -14.32
N GLY A 142 2.09 -10.72 -15.05
CA GLY A 142 0.75 -11.15 -14.65
C GLY A 142 -0.07 -9.99 -14.11
N PHE A 143 -1.00 -10.29 -13.21
CA PHE A 143 -1.93 -9.31 -12.65
C PHE A 143 -1.74 -9.15 -11.14
N TRP A 144 -2.06 -7.96 -10.64
CA TRP A 144 -2.25 -7.76 -9.21
C TRP A 144 -3.47 -8.57 -8.74
N SER A 145 -3.38 -9.11 -7.53
CA SER A 145 -4.55 -9.60 -6.81
C SER A 145 -5.53 -8.46 -6.56
N ASP A 146 -6.74 -8.83 -6.16
CA ASP A 146 -7.64 -7.88 -5.52
C ASP A 146 -7.01 -7.38 -4.19
N TRP A 147 -7.62 -6.36 -3.58
CA TRP A 147 -7.20 -5.91 -2.25
C TRP A 147 -7.65 -6.92 -1.18
N SER A 148 -6.86 -7.05 -0.13
CA SER A 148 -7.26 -7.76 1.09
C SER A 148 -8.44 -7.06 1.77
N GLU A 149 -9.07 -7.77 2.70
CA GLU A 149 -9.88 -7.14 3.74
C GLU A 149 -9.08 -6.02 4.43
N GLU A 150 -9.77 -4.95 4.78
CA GLU A 150 -9.17 -3.82 5.47
C GLU A 150 -8.91 -4.18 6.94
N ALA A 151 -7.74 -3.78 7.45
CA ALA A 151 -7.40 -3.94 8.86
C ALA A 151 -7.12 -2.57 9.48
N SER A 152 -7.59 -2.35 10.71
CA SER A 152 -7.43 -1.08 11.41
C SER A 152 -6.53 -1.24 12.64
N GLY A 153 -5.81 -0.17 13.00
CA GLY A 153 -5.01 -0.12 14.21
C GLY A 153 -4.78 1.32 14.67
N ILE A 154 -4.55 1.48 15.97
CA ILE A 154 -4.38 2.78 16.62
C ILE A 154 -2.94 2.89 17.13
N THR A 155 -2.26 3.96 16.76
CA THR A 155 -0.93 4.28 17.30
C THR A 155 -1.04 4.77 18.75
N TYR A 156 -0.04 4.48 19.58
CA TYR A 156 -0.02 4.97 20.97
C TYR A 156 0.10 6.49 21.08
N GLU A 157 -0.23 7.01 22.25
CA GLU A 157 0.01 8.40 22.62
C GLU A 157 1.51 8.67 22.79
N ASP A 158 1.97 9.82 22.31
CA ASP A 158 3.34 10.29 22.54
C ASP A 158 3.47 10.87 23.97
N LYS A 159 3.81 10.01 24.93
CA LYS A 159 4.01 10.42 26.33
C LYS A 159 5.24 11.31 26.53
N LEU A 160 6.24 11.25 25.65
CA LEU A 160 7.52 11.96 25.81
C LEU A 160 7.39 13.47 25.54
N LYS A 161 6.51 13.89 24.63
CA LYS A 161 6.15 15.32 24.47
C LYS A 161 5.40 15.87 25.69
N ASN A 162 4.60 15.04 26.34
CA ASN A 162 3.85 15.48 27.51
C ASN A 162 4.79 15.67 28.73
N ILE A 163 5.80 14.80 28.88
CA ILE A 163 6.80 14.92 29.95
C ILE A 163 7.72 16.12 29.71
N SER A 164 8.20 16.36 28.49
CA SER A 164 9.05 17.53 28.19
C SER A 164 8.30 18.86 28.38
N GLY A 165 7.02 18.91 27.99
CA GLY A 165 6.14 20.06 28.29
C GLY A 165 5.93 20.27 29.79
N LEU A 166 5.68 19.20 30.54
CA LEU A 166 5.53 19.25 32.00
C LEU A 166 6.84 19.69 32.69
N MET A 167 7.98 19.17 32.24
CA MET A 167 9.30 19.54 32.75
C MET A 167 9.63 21.01 32.46
N PHE A 168 9.26 21.52 31.28
CA PHE A 168 9.43 22.94 30.95
C PHE A 168 8.52 23.84 31.81
N GLN A 169 7.27 23.44 32.05
CA GLN A 169 6.37 24.18 32.94
C GLN A 169 6.81 24.14 34.39
N ILE A 170 7.34 23.01 34.86
CA ILE A 170 7.91 22.89 36.21
C ILE A 170 9.17 23.77 36.31
N LEU A 171 10.06 23.74 35.31
CA LEU A 171 11.26 24.56 35.27
C LEU A 171 10.93 26.07 35.28
N GLN A 172 9.92 26.50 34.51
CA GLN A 172 9.43 27.89 34.51
C GLN A 172 8.81 28.31 35.85
N ARG A 173 8.16 27.40 36.58
CA ARG A 173 7.61 27.68 37.91
C ARG A 173 8.67 27.70 39.01
N VAL A 174 9.80 27.03 38.78
CA VAL A 174 10.89 26.87 39.75
C VAL A 174 11.99 27.94 39.55
N LEU A 175 12.09 28.54 38.36
CA LEU A 175 12.96 29.70 38.08
C LEU A 175 12.20 31.02 38.27
N LEU A 176 12.68 31.92 39.13
CA LEU A 176 12.20 33.30 39.20
C LEU A 176 12.61 34.11 37.95
N PRO A 177 11.93 35.22 37.60
CA PRO A 177 12.25 36.08 36.45
C PRO A 177 13.71 36.57 36.41
N SER A 178 14.37 36.57 37.57
CA SER A 178 15.76 36.98 37.76
C SER A 178 16.79 35.85 37.59
N GLY A 179 16.37 34.63 37.23
CA GLY A 179 17.26 33.49 36.98
C GLY A 179 17.77 32.74 38.22
N HIS A 180 17.28 33.05 39.42
CA HIS A 180 17.69 32.38 40.67
C HIS A 180 16.62 31.41 41.20
N LEU A 181 17.08 30.23 41.63
CA LEU A 181 16.28 29.16 42.25
C LEU A 181 16.06 29.42 43.74
N ILE A 182 14.91 28.97 44.24
CA ILE A 182 14.59 28.98 45.67
C ILE A 182 15.26 27.74 46.31
N HIS A 183 16.04 27.97 47.37
CA HIS A 183 16.64 27.00 48.31
C HIS A 183 18.09 26.49 48.08
N PRO A 184 18.91 26.33 49.16
CA PRO A 184 20.34 25.96 49.06
C PRO A 184 20.61 24.52 48.58
N LEU A 185 19.60 23.65 48.55
CA LEU A 185 19.67 22.31 47.96
C LEU A 185 19.64 22.35 46.41
N GLY A 186 19.31 23.50 45.81
CA GLY A 186 19.12 23.65 44.36
C GLY A 186 20.39 23.56 43.52
N ILE A 187 21.57 23.88 44.07
CA ILE A 187 22.83 23.88 43.30
C ILE A 187 23.21 22.46 42.85
N ILE A 188 22.98 21.46 43.71
CA ILE A 188 23.25 20.04 43.41
C ILE A 188 22.28 19.51 42.33
N LEU A 189 21.04 20.01 42.32
CA LEU A 189 20.03 19.64 41.33
C LEU A 189 20.32 20.26 39.95
N ILE A 190 20.82 21.50 39.90
CA ILE A 190 21.23 22.17 38.65
C ILE A 190 22.40 21.42 37.99
N GLN A 191 23.40 20.99 38.76
CA GLN A 191 24.55 20.26 38.22
C GLN A 191 24.10 18.93 37.59
N LYS A 192 23.14 18.25 38.22
CA LYS A 192 22.56 17.00 37.69
C LYS A 192 21.69 17.24 36.45
N ILE A 193 20.87 18.28 36.42
CA ILE A 193 20.03 18.62 35.25
C ILE A 193 20.89 19.07 34.06
N LYS A 194 21.93 19.90 34.27
CA LYS A 194 22.90 20.25 33.22
C LYS A 194 23.65 19.04 32.67
N CYS A 195 24.03 18.08 33.53
CA CYS A 195 24.64 16.83 33.07
C CYS A 195 23.67 15.98 32.23
N ILE A 196 22.41 15.87 32.63
CA ILE A 196 21.40 15.11 31.88
C ILE A 196 21.10 15.79 30.53
N GLN A 197 21.03 17.13 30.49
CA GLN A 197 20.73 17.87 29.26
C GLN A 197 21.91 17.91 28.28
N MET A 198 23.16 17.92 28.77
CA MET A 198 24.34 17.69 27.92
C MET A 198 24.39 16.25 27.38
N ALA A 199 24.04 15.25 28.19
CA ALA A 199 24.01 13.86 27.74
C ALA A 199 22.96 13.61 26.63
N ILE A 200 21.81 14.28 26.71
CA ILE A 200 20.75 14.23 25.69
C ILE A 200 21.13 15.00 24.41
N SER A 201 22.00 16.01 24.48
CA SER A 201 22.44 16.77 23.29
C SER A 201 23.65 16.13 22.57
N LEU A 202 24.22 15.06 23.13
CA LEU A 202 25.39 14.33 22.60
C LEU A 202 25.04 12.93 22.06
N MET A 203 23.76 12.57 22.08
CA MET A 203 23.19 11.37 21.42
C MET A 203 22.36 11.80 20.22
#